data_AF-A0A817MB57-F1
#
_entry.id   AF-A0A817MB57-F1
#
_cell.length_a   1.000
_cell.length_b   1.000
_cell.length_c   1.000
_cell.angle_alpha   90.00
_cell.angle_beta   90.00
_cell.angle_gamma   90.00
#
_symmetry.space_group_name_H-M   'P 1'
#
loop_
_entity.id
_entity.type
_entity.pdbx_description
1 polymer ?
#
loop_
_entity_poly.entity_id
_entity_poly.type
_entity_poly.pdbx_seq_one_letter_code
_entity_poly.pdbx_strand_id
1 'polypeptide(L)'
;MYFYTADREYLYNGKCRRLIGIHRFGHDICTIEFSPNFKSVAVCRSNRYEFYICPSTDRQFNLFTLKFILHSFHDKIKFINWTSDFLVLTVISADMTTKIFSVSLLDKLYRFILVSHVCEIIMTICKNAKVNYWTADMDLASIESISYIPDENVN
;
A
#
# COMPACT_ATOMS: atom_id res chain seq x y z
N MET A 1 2.20 -2.58 17.08
CA MET A 1 2.81 -2.36 15.76
C MET A 1 3.24 -3.73 15.25
N TYR A 2 2.65 -4.19 14.16
CA TYR A 2 3.03 -5.45 13.52
C TYR A 2 4.07 -5.15 12.44
N PHE A 3 5.08 -5.99 12.31
CA PHE A 3 6.09 -5.88 11.28
C PHE A 3 6.05 -7.12 10.41
N TYR A 4 6.21 -6.91 9.11
CA TYR A 4 6.42 -7.98 8.14
C TYR A 4 7.88 -7.96 7.70
N THR A 5 8.49 -9.12 7.55
CA THR A 5 9.90 -9.26 7.13
C THR A 5 10.05 -9.04 5.63
N ALA A 6 11.28 -8.79 5.18
CA ALA A 6 11.62 -8.57 3.77
C ALA A 6 11.15 -9.71 2.86
N ASP A 7 11.17 -10.95 3.37
CA ASP A 7 10.71 -12.15 2.66
C ASP A 7 9.18 -12.25 2.62
N ARG A 8 8.47 -11.36 3.32
CA ARG A 8 7.02 -11.27 3.32
C ARG A 8 6.30 -12.59 3.65
N GLU A 9 6.82 -13.32 4.65
CA GLU A 9 6.17 -14.54 5.16
C GLU A 9 5.91 -14.51 6.68
N TYR A 10 6.71 -13.75 7.44
CA TYR A 10 6.70 -13.80 8.90
C TYR A 10 6.06 -12.55 9.50
N LEU A 11 5.07 -12.77 10.39
CA LEU A 11 4.41 -11.71 11.15
C LEU A 11 5.04 -11.57 12.53
N TYR A 12 5.63 -10.41 12.80
CA TYR A 12 6.25 -10.09 14.09
C TYR A 12 5.42 -9.08 14.90
N ASN A 13 5.39 -9.28 16.21
CA ASN A 13 4.92 -8.28 17.17
C ASN A 13 6.06 -7.30 17.45
N GLY A 14 5.90 -6.06 17.03
CA GLY A 14 6.88 -5.00 17.24
C GLY A 14 7.10 -4.55 18.67
N LYS A 15 6.09 -4.71 19.55
CA LYS A 15 6.22 -4.34 20.98
C LYS A 15 7.07 -5.36 21.73
N CYS A 16 6.85 -6.65 21.46
CA CYS A 16 7.50 -7.74 22.18
C CYS A 16 8.65 -8.40 21.41
N ARG A 17 8.93 -7.98 20.17
CA ARG A 17 9.88 -8.60 19.24
C ARG A 17 9.71 -10.13 19.12
N ARG A 18 8.46 -10.59 19.13
CA ARG A 18 8.12 -12.02 19.04
C ARG A 18 7.46 -12.34 17.71
N LEU A 19 7.81 -13.50 17.16
CA LEU A 19 7.10 -14.08 16.01
C LEU A 19 5.70 -14.49 16.46
N ILE A 20 4.68 -13.94 15.80
CA ILE A 20 3.27 -14.30 16.04
C ILE A 20 2.94 -15.57 15.27
N GLY A 21 3.38 -15.61 14.01
CA GLY A 21 3.34 -16.80 13.19
C GLY A 21 3.75 -16.53 11.75
N ILE A 22 3.63 -17.58 10.94
CA ILE A 22 4.05 -17.61 9.55
C ILE A 22 2.78 -17.75 8.71
N HIS A 23 2.62 -16.87 7.73
CA HIS A 23 1.54 -16.97 6.75
C HIS A 23 2.11 -16.92 5.35
N ARG A 24 1.92 -18.00 4.59
CA ARG A 24 2.38 -18.11 3.20
C ARG A 24 1.24 -17.81 2.26
N PHE A 25 1.40 -16.75 1.46
CA PHE A 25 0.41 -16.33 0.48
C PHE A 25 0.45 -17.14 -0.83
N GLY A 26 1.37 -18.10 -0.96
CA GLY A 26 1.41 -19.11 -2.03
C GLY A 26 1.78 -18.62 -3.43
N HIS A 27 1.86 -17.31 -3.66
CA HIS A 27 2.46 -16.72 -4.85
C HIS A 27 3.17 -15.41 -4.50
N ASP A 28 3.96 -14.92 -5.43
CA ASP A 28 4.72 -13.69 -5.30
C ASP A 28 3.84 -12.49 -4.96
N ILE A 29 4.20 -11.85 -3.86
CA ILE A 29 3.50 -10.70 -3.33
C ILE A 29 4.15 -9.46 -3.90
N CYS A 30 3.35 -8.59 -4.52
CA CYS A 30 3.84 -7.33 -5.07
C CYS A 30 4.04 -6.30 -3.97
N THR A 31 3.05 -6.16 -3.09
CA THR A 31 3.06 -5.19 -2.00
C THR A 31 2.07 -5.59 -0.91
N ILE A 32 2.37 -5.21 0.33
CA ILE A 32 1.59 -5.47 1.54
C ILE A 32 1.56 -4.19 2.34
N GLU A 33 0.38 -3.79 2.80
CA GLU A 33 0.24 -2.62 3.64
C GLU A 33 -0.81 -2.84 4.72
N PHE A 34 -0.43 -2.60 5.97
CA PHE A 34 -1.36 -2.61 7.09
C PHE A 34 -2.16 -1.32 7.12
N SER A 35 -3.43 -1.42 7.52
CA SER A 35 -4.21 -0.24 7.83
C SER A 35 -3.56 0.54 8.99
N PRO A 36 -3.72 1.88 9.06
CA PRO A 36 -3.20 2.69 10.15
C PRO A 36 -3.66 2.25 11.55
N ASN A 37 -4.82 1.59 11.62
CA ASN A 37 -5.36 1.02 12.86
C ASN A 37 -4.92 -0.43 13.15
N PHE A 38 -4.12 -1.04 12.28
CA PHE A 38 -3.60 -2.42 12.34
C PHE A 38 -4.64 -3.54 12.41
N LYS A 39 -5.92 -3.26 12.15
CA LYS A 39 -7.01 -4.26 12.16
C LYS A 39 -7.18 -4.99 10.84
N SER A 40 -6.63 -4.45 9.76
CA SER A 40 -6.72 -5.04 8.43
C SER A 40 -5.39 -4.92 7.71
N VAL A 41 -5.19 -5.80 6.74
CA VAL A 41 -4.03 -5.78 5.86
C VAL A 41 -4.51 -5.95 4.42
N ALA A 42 -3.97 -5.10 3.56
CA ALA A 42 -4.15 -5.17 2.14
C ALA A 42 -2.94 -5.88 1.52
N VAL A 43 -3.19 -6.89 0.73
CA VAL A 43 -2.16 -7.71 0.08
C VAL A 43 -2.42 -7.72 -1.41
N CYS A 44 -1.40 -7.41 -2.20
CA CYS A 44 -1.48 -7.45 -3.65
C CYS A 44 -0.57 -8.53 -4.22
N ARG A 45 -1.15 -9.36 -5.09
CA ARG A 45 -0.54 -10.56 -5.62
C ARG A 45 -0.76 -10.57 -7.12
N SER A 46 0.28 -10.36 -7.91
CA SER A 46 0.14 -10.10 -9.35
C SER A 46 -0.86 -8.97 -9.63
N ASN A 47 -1.99 -9.28 -10.28
CA ASN A 47 -3.07 -8.36 -10.65
C ASN A 47 -4.32 -8.43 -9.73
N ARG A 48 -4.26 -9.18 -8.63
CA ARG A 48 -5.36 -9.30 -7.66
C ARG A 48 -5.03 -8.57 -6.36
N TYR A 49 -6.07 -7.96 -5.83
CA TYR A 49 -6.07 -7.32 -4.53
C TYR A 49 -6.84 -8.18 -3.54
N GLU A 50 -6.26 -8.43 -2.37
CA GLU A 50 -6.82 -9.28 -1.32
C GLU A 50 -6.85 -8.49 -0.01
N PHE A 51 -8.03 -8.41 0.59
CA PHE A 51 -8.23 -7.75 1.87
C PHE A 51 -8.35 -8.80 2.97
N TYR A 52 -7.51 -8.69 3.97
CA TYR A 52 -7.51 -9.55 5.13
C TYR A 52 -7.80 -8.76 6.41
N ILE A 53 -8.52 -9.41 7.32
CA ILE A 53 -8.71 -8.94 8.70
C ILE A 53 -7.60 -9.55 9.54
N CYS A 54 -6.88 -8.70 10.27
CA CYS A 54 -5.88 -9.11 11.23
C CYS A 54 -6.56 -9.74 12.46
N PRO A 55 -5.91 -10.71 13.13
CA PRO A 55 -6.48 -11.35 14.28
C PRO A 55 -6.43 -10.38 15.46
N SER A 56 -7.26 -10.64 16.48
CA SER A 56 -7.07 -10.01 17.78
C SER A 56 -5.72 -10.42 18.38
N THR A 57 -5.27 -9.73 19.42
CA THR A 57 -3.96 -9.90 20.07
C THR A 57 -3.59 -11.34 20.44
N ASP A 58 -4.58 -12.23 20.53
CA ASP A 58 -4.39 -13.63 20.85
C ASP A 58 -3.88 -14.44 19.66
N ARG A 59 -3.01 -15.41 19.97
CA ARG A 59 -2.44 -16.29 18.95
C ARG A 59 -3.52 -17.25 18.45
N GLN A 60 -3.99 -17.00 17.23
CA GLN A 60 -4.93 -17.88 16.54
C GLN A 60 -4.21 -18.76 15.54
N PHE A 61 -4.77 -19.95 15.27
CA PHE A 61 -4.24 -20.86 14.25
C PHE A 61 -4.25 -20.20 12.87
N ASN A 62 -5.34 -19.49 12.55
CA ASN A 62 -5.42 -18.66 11.37
C ASN A 62 -5.04 -17.22 11.73
N LEU A 63 -3.94 -16.73 11.14
CA LEU A 63 -3.46 -15.37 11.38
C LEU A 63 -4.25 -14.34 10.59
N PHE A 64 -4.81 -14.68 9.44
CA PHE A 64 -5.49 -13.72 8.59
C PHE A 64 -6.81 -14.29 8.08
N THR A 65 -7.89 -13.53 8.27
CA THR A 65 -9.19 -13.89 7.72
C THR A 65 -9.40 -13.10 6.44
N LEU A 66 -9.44 -13.80 5.31
CA LEU A 66 -9.74 -13.18 4.01
C LEU A 66 -11.18 -12.64 4.04
N LYS A 67 -11.35 -11.34 3.77
CA LYS A 67 -12.67 -10.69 3.70
C LYS A 67 -13.20 -10.65 2.28
N PHE A 68 -12.37 -10.23 1.34
CA PHE A 68 -12.75 -10.17 -0.08
C PHE A 68 -11.52 -10.11 -0.99
N ILE A 69 -11.73 -10.49 -2.25
CA ILE A 69 -10.73 -10.43 -3.33
C ILE A 69 -11.30 -9.59 -4.47
N LEU A 70 -10.48 -8.73 -5.05
CA LEU A 70 -10.81 -7.94 -6.23
C LEU A 70 -9.84 -8.25 -7.38
N HIS A 71 -10.42 -8.67 -8.51
CA HIS A 71 -9.72 -8.94 -9.76
C HIS A 71 -9.90 -7.79 -10.76
N SER A 72 -9.71 -6.56 -10.31
CA SER A 72 -10.05 -5.40 -11.14
C SER A 72 -8.90 -4.93 -12.02
N PHE A 73 -7.66 -5.36 -11.81
CA PHE A 73 -6.48 -4.81 -12.51
C PHE A 73 -6.10 -5.65 -13.73
N HIS A 74 -5.64 -4.99 -14.79
CA HIS A 74 -5.16 -5.68 -15.99
C HIS A 74 -3.72 -6.14 -15.82
N ASP A 75 -2.90 -5.36 -15.12
CA ASP A 75 -1.47 -5.64 -14.90
C ASP A 75 -1.13 -5.73 -13.39
N LYS A 76 0.16 -5.94 -13.10
CA LYS A 76 0.72 -6.09 -11.76
C LYS A 76 0.52 -4.83 -10.94
N ILE A 77 0.04 -5.00 -9.72
CA ILE A 77 -0.08 -3.91 -8.76
C ILE A 77 1.30 -3.52 -8.24
N LYS A 78 1.63 -2.23 -8.25
CA LYS A 78 2.91 -1.68 -7.77
C LYS A 78 2.81 -1.21 -6.32
N PHE A 79 1.82 -0.36 -6.04
CA PHE A 79 1.69 0.32 -4.74
C PHE A 79 0.28 0.23 -4.19
N ILE A 80 0.20 0.20 -2.86
CA ILE A 80 -1.02 0.39 -2.08
C ILE A 80 -0.76 1.59 -1.17
N ASN A 81 -1.81 2.36 -0.89
CA ASN A 81 -1.77 3.39 0.14
C ASN A 81 -3.11 3.44 0.89
N TRP A 82 -3.06 3.47 2.22
CA TRP A 82 -4.23 3.70 3.05
C TRP A 82 -4.47 5.17 3.35
N THR A 83 -5.75 5.58 3.40
CA THR A 83 -6.09 6.82 4.07
C THR A 83 -5.77 6.76 5.55
N SER A 84 -5.47 7.92 6.14
CA SER A 84 -5.35 8.06 7.60
C SER A 84 -6.61 7.64 8.36
N ASP A 85 -7.78 7.74 7.72
CA ASP A 85 -9.07 7.27 8.24
C ASP A 85 -9.32 5.78 8.02
N PHE A 86 -8.40 5.02 7.43
CA PHE A 86 -8.51 3.57 7.15
C PHE A 86 -9.76 3.13 6.34
N LEU A 87 -10.61 4.06 5.90
CA LEU A 87 -11.87 3.79 5.19
C LEU A 87 -11.67 3.60 3.69
N VAL A 88 -10.63 4.23 3.14
CA VAL A 88 -10.36 4.30 1.71
C VAL A 88 -8.93 3.86 1.45
N LEU A 89 -8.74 3.18 0.34
CA LEU A 89 -7.47 2.63 -0.06
C LEU A 89 -7.26 2.86 -1.54
N THR A 90 -6.06 3.32 -1.88
CA THR A 90 -5.63 3.50 -3.25
C THR A 90 -4.75 2.33 -3.66
N VAL A 91 -4.99 1.81 -4.85
CA VAL A 91 -4.17 0.77 -5.47
C VAL A 91 -3.72 1.25 -6.84
N ILE A 92 -2.43 1.12 -7.08
CA ILE A 92 -1.74 1.63 -8.26
C ILE A 92 -1.17 0.45 -9.01
N SER A 93 -1.51 0.35 -10.29
CA SER A 93 -1.12 -0.76 -11.16
C SER A 93 -0.13 -0.31 -12.23
N ALA A 94 0.64 -1.27 -12.75
CA ALA A 94 1.62 -1.07 -13.81
C ALA A 94 0.98 -0.64 -15.14
N ASP A 95 -0.32 -0.89 -15.32
CA ASP A 95 -1.14 -0.39 -16.44
C ASP A 95 -1.44 1.13 -16.36
N MET A 96 -0.73 1.87 -15.51
CA MET A 96 -0.91 3.29 -15.22
C MET A 96 -2.33 3.66 -14.77
N THR A 97 -3.11 2.68 -14.32
CA THR A 97 -4.41 2.92 -13.71
C THR A 97 -4.28 2.96 -12.21
N THR A 98 -4.96 3.93 -11.60
CA THR A 98 -5.10 4.02 -10.15
C THR A 98 -6.55 3.85 -9.78
N LYS A 99 -6.83 2.91 -8.87
CA LYS A 99 -8.18 2.61 -8.42
C LYS A 99 -8.29 2.92 -6.94
N ILE A 100 -9.36 3.64 -6.60
CA ILE A 100 -9.69 3.99 -5.23
C ILE A 100 -10.84 3.07 -4.80
N PHE A 101 -10.61 2.33 -3.73
CA PHE A 101 -11.57 1.43 -3.11
C PHE A 101 -11.97 1.93 -1.74
N SER A 102 -13.24 1.74 -1.40
CA SER A 102 -13.71 1.85 -0.04
C SER A 102 -13.69 0.48 0.64
N VAL A 103 -13.22 0.44 1.88
CA VAL A 103 -13.17 -0.75 2.74
C VAL A 103 -14.53 -1.05 3.37
N SER A 104 -15.34 0.00 3.51
CA SER A 104 -16.71 -0.04 4.05
C SER A 104 -17.70 0.39 2.97
N LEU A 105 -18.97 0.03 3.10
CA LEU A 105 -20.04 0.59 2.26
C LEU A 105 -20.17 2.08 2.61
N LEU A 106 -19.52 2.94 1.83
CA LEU A 106 -19.69 4.39 1.88
C LEU A 106 -20.74 4.75 0.82
N ASP A 107 -21.84 5.40 1.22
CA ASP A 107 -23.00 5.71 0.37
C ASP A 107 -22.69 6.47 -0.93
N LYS A 108 -21.50 7.09 -1.05
CA LYS A 108 -21.13 7.93 -2.20
C LYS A 108 -19.78 7.58 -2.84
N LEU A 109 -19.14 6.50 -2.41
CA LEU A 109 -17.77 6.15 -2.82
C LEU A 109 -17.67 4.65 -3.11
N TYR A 110 -18.17 4.25 -4.29
CA TYR A 110 -18.22 2.84 -4.68
C TYR A 110 -16.91 2.38 -5.33
N ARG A 111 -16.38 3.14 -6.29
CA ARG A 111 -15.10 2.89 -6.98
C ARG A 111 -14.77 4.07 -7.88
N PHE A 112 -13.56 4.63 -7.78
CA PHE A 112 -13.05 5.59 -8.77
C PHE A 112 -11.86 4.98 -9.49
N ILE A 113 -11.79 5.21 -10.79
CA ILE A 113 -10.66 4.82 -11.64
C ILE A 113 -10.07 6.10 -12.22
N LEU A 114 -8.80 6.32 -11.97
CA LEU A 114 -8.00 7.36 -12.60
C LEU A 114 -7.17 6.70 -13.69
N VAL A 115 -7.31 7.22 -14.90
CA VAL A 115 -6.66 6.76 -16.14
C VAL A 115 -6.07 8.01 -16.80
N SER A 116 -5.02 7.85 -17.59
CA SER A 116 -4.25 8.93 -18.27
C SER A 116 -3.02 9.42 -17.51
N HIS A 117 -2.19 8.49 -17.06
CA HIS A 117 -0.88 8.81 -16.48
C HIS A 117 0.23 8.17 -17.31
N VAL A 118 1.32 8.90 -17.51
CA VAL A 118 2.49 8.44 -18.29
C VAL A 118 3.50 7.70 -17.38
N CYS A 119 3.48 7.99 -16.07
CA CYS A 119 4.45 7.49 -15.10
C CYS A 119 3.82 7.04 -13.77
N GLU A 120 4.66 6.46 -12.89
CA GLU A 120 4.27 5.90 -11.60
C GLU A 120 3.66 6.95 -10.66
N ILE A 121 2.48 6.65 -10.12
CA ILE A 121 1.78 7.53 -9.20
C ILE A 121 2.18 7.18 -7.77
N ILE A 122 2.44 8.20 -6.95
CA ILE A 122 2.51 8.08 -5.49
C ILE A 122 1.34 8.90 -4.93
N MET A 123 0.27 8.23 -4.50
CA MET A 123 -0.93 8.90 -4.00
C MET A 123 -1.05 8.75 -2.48
N THR A 124 -1.28 9.86 -1.80
CA THR A 124 -1.62 9.90 -0.36
C THR A 124 -2.96 10.62 -0.21
N ILE A 125 -4.00 9.92 0.26
CA ILE A 125 -5.34 10.50 0.46
C ILE A 125 -5.50 10.99 1.91
N CYS A 126 -6.02 12.21 2.10
CA CYS A 126 -6.09 12.88 3.41
C CYS A 126 -7.53 13.08 3.95
N LYS A 127 -7.61 13.28 5.28
CA LYS A 127 -8.73 13.08 6.22
C LYS A 127 -10.02 13.89 6.03
N ASN A 128 -10.11 14.79 5.04
CA ASN A 128 -11.20 15.78 4.96
C ASN A 128 -12.23 15.51 3.86
N ALA A 129 -12.37 14.25 3.41
CA ALA A 129 -13.16 13.89 2.22
C ALA A 129 -12.74 14.63 0.93
N LYS A 130 -11.61 15.35 0.95
CA LYS A 130 -10.95 15.93 -0.20
C LYS A 130 -9.86 14.95 -0.65
N VAL A 131 -10.07 14.36 -1.81
CA VAL A 131 -9.06 13.53 -2.47
C VAL A 131 -8.07 14.48 -3.13
N ASN A 132 -6.97 14.77 -2.44
CA ASN A 132 -5.81 15.38 -3.06
C ASN A 132 -4.94 14.24 -3.59
N TYR A 133 -4.79 14.17 -4.90
CA TYR A 133 -3.82 13.27 -5.53
C TYR A 133 -2.72 14.12 -6.15
N TRP A 134 -1.49 13.65 -6.02
CA TRP A 134 -0.33 14.25 -6.66
C TRP A 134 0.24 13.21 -7.60
N THR A 135 0.47 13.60 -8.85
CA THR A 135 1.20 12.81 -9.83
C THR A 135 2.59 13.40 -9.89
N ALA A 136 3.59 12.67 -9.37
CA ALA A 136 4.99 13.03 -9.57
C ALA A 136 5.46 12.29 -10.82
N ASP A 137 5.39 12.96 -11.96
CA ASP A 137 6.03 12.50 -13.19
C ASP A 137 7.47 13.04 -13.18
N MET A 138 8.35 12.36 -12.44
CA MET A 138 9.76 12.74 -12.40
C MET A 138 10.58 11.54 -12.82
N ASP A 139 11.15 11.64 -14.02
CA ASP A 139 12.09 10.66 -14.54
C ASP A 139 13.33 10.72 -13.65
N LEU A 140 13.48 9.78 -12.70
CA LEU A 140 14.58 9.76 -11.72
C LEU A 140 15.97 9.69 -12.39
N ALA A 141 16.03 9.29 -13.65
CA ALA A 141 17.22 9.33 -14.49
C ALA A 141 17.72 10.77 -14.78
N SER A 142 16.86 11.79 -14.65
CA SER A 142 17.20 13.20 -14.87
C SER A 142 17.76 13.90 -13.63
N ILE A 143 17.76 13.24 -12.46
CA ILE A 143 18.25 13.81 -11.21
C ILE A 143 19.73 13.47 -11.09
N GLU A 144 20.60 14.26 -11.72
CA GLU A 144 22.03 14.22 -11.44
C GLU A 144 22.29 14.75 -10.01
N SER A 145 23.12 14.04 -9.25
CA SER A 145 23.53 14.49 -7.92
C SER A 145 24.43 15.73 -8.09
N ILE A 146 23.89 16.91 -7.82
CA ILE A 146 24.72 18.12 -7.70
C ILE A 146 25.57 17.95 -6.45
N SER A 147 26.85 17.64 -6.62
CA SER A 147 27.82 17.71 -5.52
C SER A 147 27.94 19.18 -5.11
N TYR A 148 27.58 19.47 -3.86
CA TYR A 148 27.79 20.79 -3.25
C TYR A 148 29.29 21.09 -3.23
N ILE A 149 29.75 21.99 -4.11
CA ILE A 149 31.09 22.57 -4.04
C ILE A 149 30.96 23.75 -3.08
N PRO A 150 31.54 23.72 -1.87
CA PRO A 150 31.58 24.90 -1.03
C PRO A 150 32.41 25.97 -1.75
N ASP A 151 31.87 27.19 -1.83
CA ASP A 151 32.58 28.35 -2.38
C ASP A 151 33.80 28.65 -1.50
N GLU A 152 34.95 28.06 -1.83
CA GLU A 152 36.23 28.60 -1.42
C GLU A 152 36.56 29.80 -2.31
N ASN A 153 36.83 30.94 -1.65
CA ASN A 153 37.33 32.21 -2.17
C ASN A 153 36.29 33.29 -2.49
N VAL A 154 35.86 33.99 -1.43
CA VAL A 154 35.69 35.45 -1.50
C VAL A 154 36.78 36.06 -0.64
N ASN A 155 37.85 36.53 -1.31
CA ASN A 155 38.85 37.44 -0.75
C ASN A 155 38.24 38.82 -0.51
#